data_AF-A0A1M3E373-F1
#
_entry.id   AF-A0A1M3E373-F1
#
_cell.length_a   1.000
_cell.length_b   1.000
_cell.length_c   1.000
_cell.angle_alpha   90.00
_cell.angle_beta   90.00
_cell.angle_gamma   90.00
#
_symmetry.space_group_name_H-M   'P 1'
#
loop_
_entity.id
_entity.type
_entity.pdbx_description
1 polymer ?
#
loop_
_entity_poly.entity_id
_entity_poly.type
_entity_poly.pdbx_seq_one_letter_code
_entity_poly.pdbx_strand_id
1 'polypeptide(L)'
;MLEIFCIRLIIRSNSIQGVDMLNSSNAVAGFFYEKQNQVASYFQMGSVNKALVAENTRLKQELDGLKYFDTLQDVTSNVPLVVYDTIKVKTDSAALAAATDSAQSKPTIVQDIRPFGKPRIVKYASYKYIAAKVINNSVTNDRNNYITINKGSSDGIQKDMAVVTANGVVGRVAQVSKHYAVIISVLSSRPISSQVAGGNIGVSNWGGDAPDFVTMSQVDVRAAVRKGDTAYTTGYSYFPENIPVGIVTAVDTYKVNNTLNLKLKLSNNFRNLQYVYVVANQLGTEKQILEKAVSDKEKEAQQNAKKP
;
A
#
# COMPACT_ATOMS: atom_id res chain seq x y z
N MET A 1 -45.51 -85.05 -10.30
CA MET A 1 -46.54 -84.08 -9.84
C MET A 1 -46.08 -83.25 -8.63
N LEU A 2 -45.42 -83.85 -7.63
CA LEU A 2 -44.92 -83.12 -6.44
C LEU A 2 -43.76 -82.15 -6.77
N GLU A 3 -42.89 -82.52 -7.71
CA GLU A 3 -41.68 -81.76 -8.02
C GLU A 3 -41.97 -80.40 -8.70
N ILE A 4 -42.97 -80.36 -9.57
CA ILE A 4 -43.45 -79.12 -10.22
C ILE A 4 -44.14 -78.22 -9.18
N PHE A 5 -44.80 -78.80 -8.17
CA PHE A 5 -45.41 -78.05 -7.07
C PHE A 5 -44.35 -77.38 -6.19
N CYS A 6 -43.24 -78.08 -5.89
CA CYS A 6 -42.09 -77.52 -5.17
C CYS A 6 -41.39 -76.39 -5.94
N ILE A 7 -41.16 -76.56 -7.25
CA ILE A 7 -40.58 -75.50 -8.10
C ILE A 7 -41.51 -74.29 -8.18
N ARG A 8 -42.83 -74.51 -8.27
CA ARG A 8 -43.83 -73.43 -8.27
C ARG A 8 -43.95 -72.74 -6.90
N LEU A 9 -43.67 -73.43 -5.79
CA LEU A 9 -43.58 -72.84 -4.45
C LEU A 9 -42.30 -72.02 -4.27
N ILE A 10 -41.16 -72.47 -4.79
CA ILE A 10 -39.88 -71.73 -4.77
C ILE A 10 -39.98 -70.45 -5.61
N ILE A 11 -40.57 -70.51 -6.79
CA ILE A 11 -40.74 -69.32 -7.66
C ILE A 11 -41.75 -68.33 -7.06
N ARG A 12 -42.73 -68.81 -6.28
CA ARG A 12 -43.75 -67.95 -5.65
C ARG A 12 -43.42 -67.50 -4.22
N SER A 13 -42.36 -68.03 -3.62
CA SER A 13 -41.88 -67.65 -2.28
C SER A 13 -40.66 -66.72 -2.31
N ASN A 14 -40.04 -66.49 -3.47
CA ASN A 14 -38.94 -65.54 -3.59
C ASN A 14 -39.44 -64.11 -3.87
N SER A 15 -40.19 -63.54 -2.93
CA SER A 15 -40.49 -62.10 -2.95
C SER A 15 -40.42 -61.42 -1.59
N ILE A 16 -39.95 -62.08 -0.52
CA ILE A 16 -39.78 -61.44 0.78
C ILE A 16 -38.52 -62.00 1.44
N GLN A 17 -37.36 -61.43 1.07
CA GLN A 17 -36.11 -61.27 1.85
C GLN A 17 -34.91 -60.89 0.94
N GLY A 18 -35.15 -60.12 -0.13
CA GLY A 18 -34.12 -59.75 -1.11
C GLY A 18 -33.74 -58.27 -1.13
N VAL A 19 -34.05 -57.49 -0.10
CA VAL A 19 -33.79 -56.03 -0.09
C VAL A 19 -32.63 -55.63 0.82
N ASP A 20 -32.29 -56.45 1.82
CA ASP A 20 -31.17 -56.16 2.74
C ASP A 20 -29.80 -56.69 2.24
N MET A 21 -29.77 -57.69 1.35
CA MET A 21 -28.52 -58.15 0.71
C MET A 21 -28.06 -57.28 -0.48
N LEU A 22 -28.99 -56.59 -1.15
CA LEU A 22 -28.66 -55.68 -2.26
C LEU A 22 -28.17 -54.32 -1.75
N ASN A 23 -28.72 -53.83 -0.63
CA ASN A 23 -28.20 -52.64 0.05
C ASN A 23 -26.82 -52.88 0.67
N SER A 24 -26.57 -54.07 1.24
CA SER A 24 -25.24 -54.40 1.78
C SER A 24 -24.19 -54.66 0.69
N SER A 25 -24.55 -55.25 -0.44
CA SER A 25 -23.60 -55.45 -1.55
C SER A 25 -23.19 -54.14 -2.22
N ASN A 26 -24.14 -53.21 -2.40
CA ASN A 26 -23.83 -51.85 -2.87
C ASN A 26 -23.10 -51.01 -1.81
N ALA A 27 -23.37 -51.22 -0.51
CA ALA A 27 -22.65 -50.55 0.58
C ALA A 27 -21.20 -51.05 0.74
N VAL A 28 -20.97 -52.36 0.57
CA VAL A 28 -19.63 -52.96 0.58
C VAL A 28 -18.83 -52.51 -0.64
N ALA A 29 -19.45 -52.51 -1.83
CA ALA A 29 -18.82 -51.95 -3.03
C ALA A 29 -18.53 -50.45 -2.86
N GLY A 30 -19.44 -49.68 -2.27
CA GLY A 30 -19.25 -48.27 -1.93
C GLY A 30 -18.10 -48.05 -0.94
N PHE A 31 -17.98 -48.89 0.09
CA PHE A 31 -16.88 -48.86 1.05
C PHE A 31 -15.53 -49.14 0.40
N PHE A 32 -15.46 -50.13 -0.49
CA PHE A 32 -14.22 -50.43 -1.24
C PHE A 32 -13.86 -49.32 -2.23
N TYR A 33 -14.84 -48.74 -2.93
CA TYR A 33 -14.62 -47.58 -3.82
C TYR A 33 -14.16 -46.33 -3.05
N GLU A 34 -14.76 -46.05 -1.89
CA GLU A 34 -14.39 -44.93 -1.03
C GLU A 34 -12.97 -45.10 -0.47
N LYS A 35 -12.61 -46.33 -0.05
CA LYS A 35 -11.25 -46.66 0.40
C LYS A 35 -10.24 -46.59 -0.74
N GLN A 36 -10.57 -47.04 -1.94
CA GLN A 36 -9.69 -46.91 -3.11
C GLN A 36 -9.48 -45.43 -3.50
N ASN A 37 -10.53 -44.61 -3.42
CA ASN A 37 -10.46 -43.19 -3.74
C ASN A 37 -9.65 -42.39 -2.69
N GLN A 38 -9.73 -42.76 -1.41
CA GLN A 38 -8.87 -42.19 -0.35
C GLN A 38 -7.39 -42.53 -0.55
N VAL A 39 -7.09 -43.77 -0.94
CA VAL A 39 -5.70 -44.20 -1.21
C VAL A 39 -5.15 -43.52 -2.46
N ALA A 40 -5.94 -43.39 -3.53
CA ALA A 40 -5.56 -42.64 -4.74
C ALA A 40 -5.31 -41.15 -4.44
N SER A 41 -6.13 -40.54 -3.58
CA SER A 41 -5.95 -39.16 -3.12
C SER A 41 -4.65 -38.98 -2.32
N TYR A 42 -4.26 -39.98 -1.52
CA TYR A 42 -2.99 -39.96 -0.78
C TYR A 42 -1.76 -40.00 -1.70
N PHE A 43 -1.82 -40.77 -2.80
CA PHE A 43 -0.76 -40.77 -3.82
C PHE A 43 -0.73 -39.47 -4.65
N GLN A 44 -1.87 -38.80 -4.84
CA GLN A 44 -1.93 -37.47 -5.45
C GLN A 44 -1.40 -36.36 -4.52
N MET A 45 -1.55 -36.50 -3.20
CA MET A 45 -0.99 -35.57 -2.23
C MET A 45 0.53 -35.45 -2.37
N GLY A 46 1.23 -36.56 -2.68
CA GLY A 46 2.68 -36.53 -2.95
C GLY A 46 3.06 -35.72 -4.19
N SER A 47 2.30 -35.85 -5.28
CA SER A 47 2.53 -35.06 -6.50
C SER A 47 2.12 -33.59 -6.36
N VAL A 48 1.02 -33.31 -5.66
CA VAL A 48 0.56 -31.95 -5.37
C VAL A 48 1.54 -31.25 -4.42
N ASN A 49 2.07 -31.94 -3.42
CA ASN A 49 3.06 -31.36 -2.51
C ASN A 49 4.40 -31.12 -3.22
N LYS A 50 4.83 -32.00 -4.14
CA LYS A 50 5.98 -31.74 -5.02
C LYS A 50 5.77 -30.53 -5.92
N ALA A 51 4.59 -30.38 -6.51
CA ALA A 51 4.23 -29.21 -7.31
C ALA A 51 4.18 -27.93 -6.46
N LEU A 52 3.63 -27.99 -5.25
CA LEU A 52 3.64 -26.89 -4.28
C LEU A 52 5.06 -26.53 -3.82
N VAL A 53 5.92 -27.51 -3.60
CA VAL A 53 7.32 -27.27 -3.23
C VAL A 53 8.09 -26.66 -4.42
N ALA A 54 7.81 -27.10 -5.64
CA ALA A 54 8.39 -26.52 -6.85
C ALA A 54 7.92 -25.06 -7.03
N GLU A 55 6.63 -24.77 -6.87
CA GLU A 55 6.09 -23.40 -6.89
C GLU A 55 6.63 -22.56 -5.74
N ASN A 56 6.71 -23.07 -4.52
CA ASN A 56 7.31 -22.35 -3.40
C ASN A 56 8.79 -22.08 -3.61
N THR A 57 9.52 -22.98 -4.26
CA THR A 57 10.92 -22.79 -4.64
C THR A 57 11.04 -21.73 -5.74
N ARG A 58 10.18 -21.79 -6.76
CA ARG A 58 10.10 -20.82 -7.86
C ARG A 58 9.76 -19.42 -7.35
N LEU A 59 8.70 -19.30 -6.54
CA LEU A 59 8.27 -18.05 -5.90
C LEU A 59 9.35 -17.51 -4.96
N LYS A 60 10.07 -18.38 -4.23
CA LYS A 60 11.23 -17.95 -3.44
C LYS A 60 12.35 -17.42 -4.33
N GLN A 61 12.63 -18.05 -5.47
CA GLN A 61 13.64 -17.57 -6.42
C GLN A 61 13.21 -16.24 -7.09
N GLU A 62 11.93 -16.09 -7.43
CA GLU A 62 11.37 -14.83 -7.94
C GLU A 62 11.43 -13.73 -6.87
N LEU A 63 11.07 -14.06 -5.63
CA LEU A 63 11.18 -13.15 -4.49
C LEU A 63 12.64 -12.78 -4.18
N ASP A 64 13.57 -13.73 -4.28
CA ASP A 64 14.99 -13.49 -4.06
C ASP A 64 15.61 -12.66 -5.20
N GLY A 65 15.11 -12.82 -6.45
CA GLY A 65 15.42 -11.92 -7.57
C GLY A 65 14.86 -10.51 -7.39
N LEU A 66 13.70 -10.37 -6.73
CA LEU A 66 13.09 -9.08 -6.38
C LEU A 66 13.68 -8.44 -5.13
N LYS A 67 14.23 -9.21 -4.18
CA LYS A 67 14.90 -8.70 -2.97
C LYS A 67 16.18 -7.90 -3.24
N TYR A 68 16.75 -8.03 -4.44
CA TYR A 68 17.91 -7.26 -4.89
C TYR A 68 17.57 -6.08 -5.82
N PHE A 69 16.31 -5.66 -5.89
CA PHE A 69 16.04 -4.28 -6.29
C PHE A 69 16.32 -3.37 -5.10
N ASP A 70 17.43 -2.64 -5.16
CA ASP A 70 17.55 -1.36 -4.45
C ASP A 70 16.37 -0.50 -4.93
N THR A 71 15.29 -0.43 -4.16
CA THR A 71 14.03 0.25 -4.52
C THR A 71 14.19 1.78 -4.61
N LEU A 72 15.40 2.27 -4.35
CA LEU A 72 15.80 3.67 -4.35
C LEU A 72 16.70 3.97 -5.55
N GLN A 73 16.23 3.67 -6.75
CA GLN A 73 16.84 4.16 -7.99
C GLN A 73 16.38 5.59 -8.27
N ASP A 74 17.12 6.36 -9.07
CA ASP A 74 16.72 7.71 -9.45
C ASP A 74 15.33 7.67 -10.13
N VAL A 75 14.29 8.14 -9.42
CA VAL A 75 12.89 8.07 -9.88
C VAL A 75 12.47 9.43 -10.44
N THR A 76 12.04 9.45 -11.69
CA THR A 76 11.25 10.56 -12.25
C THR A 76 9.78 10.19 -12.21
N SER A 77 9.01 10.84 -11.35
CA SER A 77 7.58 10.60 -11.26
C SER A 77 6.83 11.42 -12.31
N ASN A 78 5.97 10.73 -13.06
CA ASN A 78 5.26 11.25 -14.23
C ASN A 78 3.75 11.13 -14.03
N VAL A 79 2.99 12.22 -14.19
CA VAL A 79 1.53 12.14 -14.30
C VAL A 79 1.12 12.34 -15.76
N PRO A 80 0.42 11.38 -16.38
CA PRO A 80 -0.20 11.59 -17.69
C PRO A 80 -1.40 12.52 -17.53
N LEU A 81 -1.31 13.75 -18.04
CA LEU A 81 -2.49 14.62 -18.13
C LEU A 81 -3.27 14.26 -19.39
N VAL A 82 -4.46 13.69 -19.18
CA VAL A 82 -5.45 13.43 -20.21
C VAL A 82 -6.46 14.58 -20.18
N VAL A 83 -6.52 15.35 -21.27
CA VAL A 83 -7.49 16.44 -21.39
C VAL A 83 -8.77 15.87 -22.00
N TYR A 84 -9.89 16.04 -21.30
CA TYR A 84 -11.21 15.71 -21.79
C TYR A 84 -11.91 17.01 -22.19
N ASP A 85 -12.28 17.15 -23.46
CA ASP A 85 -13.14 18.26 -23.89
C ASP A 85 -14.60 17.86 -23.73
N THR A 86 -15.41 18.73 -23.14
CA THR A 86 -16.86 18.52 -23.03
C THR A 86 -17.50 19.15 -24.25
N ILE A 87 -17.66 18.41 -25.35
CA ILE A 87 -18.33 18.93 -26.55
C ILE A 87 -19.78 19.32 -26.17
N LYS A 88 -20.12 20.60 -26.35
CA LYS A 88 -21.51 21.08 -26.30
C LYS A 88 -22.31 20.37 -27.37
N VAL A 89 -23.34 19.64 -26.95
CA VAL A 89 -24.31 19.00 -27.86
C VAL A 89 -24.88 20.07 -28.78
N LYS A 90 -24.61 19.95 -30.08
CA LYS A 90 -25.29 20.73 -31.10
C LYS A 90 -26.76 20.33 -31.05
N THR A 91 -27.62 21.23 -30.58
CA THR A 91 -29.07 21.12 -30.71
C THR A 91 -29.41 21.21 -32.19
N ASP A 92 -29.27 20.12 -32.92
CA ASP A 92 -29.94 19.95 -34.21
C ASP A 92 -31.40 19.61 -33.88
N SER A 93 -32.18 20.66 -33.61
CA SER A 93 -33.63 20.68 -33.40
C SER A 93 -34.45 20.17 -34.59
N ALA A 94 -33.80 19.60 -35.61
CA ALA A 94 -34.43 18.96 -36.76
C ALA A 94 -34.61 17.43 -36.59
N ALA A 95 -33.90 16.77 -35.67
CA ALA A 95 -34.02 15.32 -35.45
C ALA A 95 -35.02 14.94 -34.34
N LEU A 96 -35.54 15.91 -33.58
CA LEU A 96 -36.51 15.67 -32.49
C LEU A 96 -37.98 15.65 -32.99
N ALA A 97 -38.25 16.05 -34.24
CA ALA A 97 -39.60 16.08 -34.81
C ALA A 97 -40.03 14.77 -35.49
N ALA A 98 -39.13 13.78 -35.62
CA ALA A 98 -39.41 12.50 -36.29
C ALA A 98 -39.60 11.31 -35.34
N ALA A 99 -39.68 11.55 -34.02
CA ALA A 99 -39.96 10.52 -33.02
C ALA A 99 -41.28 10.82 -32.26
N THR A 100 -42.35 11.01 -33.02
CA THR A 100 -43.70 10.67 -32.53
C THR A 100 -43.82 9.15 -32.50
N ASP A 101 -44.40 8.64 -31.40
CA ASP A 101 -44.61 7.22 -31.06
C ASP A 101 -43.43 6.45 -30.47
N SER A 102 -43.02 6.84 -29.26
CA SER A 102 -42.99 5.92 -28.10
C SER A 102 -42.50 6.65 -26.86
N ALA A 103 -43.31 6.62 -25.80
CA ALA A 103 -42.96 7.14 -24.49
C ALA A 103 -41.83 6.30 -23.86
N GLN A 104 -40.89 7.00 -23.21
CA GLN A 104 -39.83 6.48 -22.32
C GLN A 104 -38.56 5.90 -22.96
N SER A 105 -37.85 6.71 -23.73
CA SER A 105 -36.38 6.67 -23.70
C SER A 105 -35.84 8.02 -23.29
N LYS A 106 -35.56 8.18 -21.98
CA LYS A 106 -34.80 9.31 -21.44
C LYS A 106 -33.54 9.48 -22.29
N PRO A 107 -33.28 10.65 -22.91
CA PRO A 107 -32.08 10.84 -23.71
C PRO A 107 -30.87 10.59 -22.82
N THR A 108 -30.24 9.44 -23.04
CA THR A 108 -29.01 9.10 -22.35
C THR A 108 -27.94 9.91 -23.04
N ILE A 109 -27.46 10.95 -22.37
CA ILE A 109 -26.25 11.65 -22.80
C ILE A 109 -25.11 10.65 -22.59
N VAL A 110 -24.76 9.91 -23.64
CA VAL A 110 -23.52 9.14 -23.68
C VAL A 110 -22.42 10.14 -23.97
N GLN A 111 -21.86 10.75 -22.91
CA GLN A 111 -20.60 11.47 -23.05
C GLN A 111 -19.55 10.44 -23.43
N ASP A 112 -19.12 10.49 -24.69
CA ASP A 112 -18.00 9.71 -25.16
C ASP A 112 -16.72 10.39 -24.65
N ILE A 113 -16.31 10.02 -23.42
CA ILE A 113 -15.12 10.56 -22.76
C ILE A 113 -13.89 9.90 -23.42
N ARG A 114 -13.63 10.22 -24.69
CA ARG A 114 -12.39 9.78 -25.35
C ARG A 114 -11.28 10.74 -24.99
N PRO A 115 -10.13 10.26 -24.51
CA PRO A 115 -8.95 11.09 -24.29
C PRO A 115 -8.54 11.73 -25.63
N PHE A 116 -8.54 13.07 -25.71
CA PHE A 116 -8.12 13.78 -26.92
C PHE A 116 -6.64 14.15 -26.81
N GLY A 117 -5.86 13.83 -27.85
CA GLY A 117 -4.45 14.21 -27.97
C GLY A 117 -3.46 13.23 -27.33
N LYS A 118 -2.16 13.44 -27.61
CA LYS A 118 -1.08 12.70 -26.94
C LYS A 118 -1.05 13.14 -25.48
N PRO A 119 -1.08 12.22 -24.50
CA PRO A 119 -1.05 12.59 -23.09
C PRO A 119 0.20 13.43 -22.80
N ARG A 120 0.01 14.62 -22.23
CA ARG A 120 1.13 15.47 -21.82
C ARG A 120 1.68 14.88 -20.53
N ILE A 121 2.86 14.28 -20.60
CA ILE A 121 3.57 13.78 -19.43
C ILE A 121 4.15 14.98 -18.68
N VAL A 122 3.64 15.26 -17.49
CA VAL A 122 4.20 16.28 -16.62
C VAL A 122 5.06 15.58 -15.56
N LYS A 123 6.35 15.94 -15.54
CA LYS A 123 7.27 15.54 -14.47
C LYS A 123 6.95 16.36 -13.23
N TYR A 124 6.58 15.70 -12.13
CA TYR A 124 6.21 16.40 -10.89
C TYR A 124 7.25 16.21 -9.78
N ALA A 125 8.06 15.16 -9.87
CA ALA A 125 9.18 14.92 -8.98
C ALA A 125 10.33 14.22 -9.72
N SER A 126 11.57 14.57 -9.39
CA SER A 126 12.77 13.89 -9.87
C SER A 126 13.69 13.70 -8.68
N TYR A 127 13.80 12.46 -8.20
CA TYR A 127 14.58 12.09 -7.04
C TYR A 127 15.88 11.44 -7.47
N LYS A 128 16.98 11.92 -6.89
CA LYS A 128 18.29 11.28 -6.97
C LYS A 128 18.69 10.74 -5.60
N TYR A 129 19.10 9.48 -5.54
CA TYR A 129 19.45 8.84 -4.26
C TYR A 129 20.97 8.78 -4.09
N ILE A 130 21.46 9.35 -2.99
CA ILE A 130 22.88 9.38 -2.65
C ILE A 130 23.12 8.46 -1.46
N ALA A 131 23.74 7.32 -1.70
CA ALA A 131 24.10 6.38 -0.65
C ALA A 131 25.19 6.98 0.26
N ALA A 132 24.98 6.87 1.57
CA ALA A 132 25.88 7.37 2.61
C ALA A 132 25.99 6.36 3.75
N LYS A 133 27.19 6.26 4.33
CA LYS A 133 27.46 5.45 5.51
C LYS A 133 27.22 6.29 6.77
N VAL A 134 26.53 5.70 7.74
CA VAL A 134 26.32 6.27 9.07
C VAL A 134 27.60 6.12 9.88
N ILE A 135 28.12 7.23 10.38
CA ILE A 135 29.33 7.30 11.22
C ILE A 135 28.98 7.48 12.68
N ASN A 136 27.89 8.19 12.96
CA ASN A 136 27.37 8.37 14.30
C ASN A 136 25.84 8.33 14.29
N ASN A 137 25.26 7.78 15.34
CA ASN A 137 23.82 7.62 15.47
C ASN A 137 23.43 7.74 16.95
N SER A 138 22.76 8.84 17.29
CA SER A 138 22.19 9.04 18.61
C SER A 138 20.79 8.41 18.65
N VAL A 139 20.61 7.48 19.58
CA VAL A 139 19.30 6.87 19.89
C VAL A 139 19.10 6.92 21.40
N THR A 140 18.90 8.12 21.92
CA THR A 140 18.53 8.35 23.32
C THR A 140 17.04 8.60 23.42
N ASN A 141 16.51 8.60 24.65
CA ASN A 141 15.11 8.99 24.90
C ASN A 141 14.92 10.53 24.87
N ASP A 142 15.96 11.29 24.48
CA ASP A 142 15.88 12.74 24.35
C ASP A 142 15.37 13.13 22.96
N ARG A 143 14.63 14.25 22.87
CA ARG A 143 14.04 14.75 21.62
C ARG A 143 15.04 15.26 20.57
N ASN A 144 16.34 15.16 20.84
CA ASN A 144 17.41 15.73 20.04
C ASN A 144 18.32 14.64 19.41
N ASN A 145 17.73 13.55 18.94
CA ASN A 145 18.48 12.52 18.23
C ASN A 145 18.94 13.00 16.85
N TYR A 146 20.21 12.73 16.56
CA TYR A 146 20.85 13.07 15.30
C TYR A 146 21.68 11.92 14.76
N ILE A 147 21.90 11.94 13.45
CA ILE A 147 22.69 10.94 12.72
C ILE A 147 23.73 11.70 11.90
N THR A 148 24.98 11.25 11.93
CA THR A 148 26.06 11.82 11.13
C THR A 148 26.46 10.84 10.02
N ILE A 149 26.56 11.35 8.79
CA ILE A 149 26.91 10.55 7.61
C ILE A 149 28.21 11.03 6.95
N ASN A 150 28.91 10.12 6.28
CA ASN A 150 30.20 10.36 5.61
C ASN A 150 30.08 11.02 4.21
N LYS A 151 29.03 11.82 4.02
CA LYS A 151 28.75 12.52 2.77
C LYS A 151 28.37 13.95 3.07
N GLY A 152 28.79 14.88 2.21
CA GLY A 152 28.59 16.32 2.43
C GLY A 152 28.21 17.07 1.16
N SER A 153 28.47 18.38 1.15
CA SER A 153 28.15 19.24 0.00
C SER A 153 28.96 18.90 -1.24
N SER A 154 30.17 18.33 -1.09
CA SER A 154 30.97 17.83 -2.21
C SER A 154 30.32 16.65 -2.94
N ASP A 155 29.43 15.93 -2.26
CA ASP A 155 28.65 14.82 -2.83
C ASP A 155 27.25 15.26 -3.32
N GLY A 156 26.95 16.57 -3.25
CA GLY A 156 25.67 17.14 -3.65
C GLY A 156 24.59 17.14 -2.56
N ILE A 157 24.93 16.82 -1.30
CA ILE A 157 23.99 16.91 -0.18
C ILE A 157 23.71 18.39 0.14
N GLN A 158 22.44 18.71 0.36
CA GLN A 158 21.99 20.03 0.77
C GLN A 158 21.09 19.95 2.00
N LYS A 159 20.91 21.10 2.66
CA LYS A 159 20.00 21.24 3.78
C LYS A 159 18.58 20.88 3.35
N ASP A 160 17.81 20.33 4.29
CA ASP A 160 16.40 19.97 4.13
C ASP A 160 16.12 18.81 3.16
N MET A 161 17.14 18.15 2.61
CA MET A 161 16.99 16.88 1.90
C MET A 161 16.47 15.78 2.83
N ALA A 162 15.57 14.95 2.32
CA ALA A 162 15.07 13.78 3.03
C ALA A 162 16.11 12.67 3.08
N VAL A 163 16.07 11.87 4.15
CA VAL A 163 16.91 10.70 4.33
C VAL A 163 16.05 9.49 4.61
N VAL A 164 16.29 8.43 3.85
CA VAL A 164 15.50 7.21 3.85
C VAL A 164 16.42 5.99 3.80
N THR A 165 15.86 4.82 4.05
CA THR A 165 16.45 3.50 3.81
C THR A 165 15.49 2.71 2.91
N ALA A 166 15.92 1.54 2.45
CA ALA A 166 15.03 0.60 1.76
C ALA A 166 13.79 0.21 2.60
N ASN A 167 13.89 0.29 3.93
CA ASN A 167 12.83 -0.12 4.85
C ASN A 167 11.91 1.03 5.27
N GLY A 168 12.34 2.29 5.16
CA GLY A 168 11.50 3.43 5.54
C GLY A 168 12.24 4.74 5.79
N VAL A 169 11.53 5.68 6.42
CA VAL A 169 12.04 7.02 6.70
C VAL A 169 13.07 7.04 7.83
N VAL A 170 14.13 7.84 7.67
CA VAL A 170 15.17 8.05 8.69
C VAL A 170 15.14 9.45 9.28
N GLY A 171 14.99 10.49 8.46
CA GLY A 171 15.05 11.86 8.95
C GLY A 171 15.34 12.89 7.87
N ARG A 172 15.78 14.08 8.28
CA ARG A 172 16.04 15.20 7.37
C ARG A 172 17.41 15.81 7.62
N VAL A 173 18.13 16.13 6.55
CA VAL A 173 19.43 16.82 6.63
C VAL A 173 19.24 18.20 7.26
N ALA A 174 19.94 18.45 8.36
CA ALA A 174 19.86 19.69 9.11
C ALA A 174 21.07 20.60 8.87
N GLN A 175 22.25 20.00 8.80
CA GLN A 175 23.50 20.71 8.56
C GLN A 175 24.38 19.91 7.61
N VAL A 176 25.15 20.62 6.80
CA VAL A 176 26.03 20.05 5.79
C VAL A 176 27.37 20.75 5.85
N SER A 177 28.44 19.96 5.91
CA SER A 177 29.82 20.39 5.72
C SER A 177 30.33 19.85 4.38
N LYS A 178 31.60 20.10 4.05
CA LYS A 178 32.19 19.63 2.79
C LYS A 178 32.11 18.11 2.60
N HIS A 179 32.35 17.33 3.65
CA HIS A 179 32.46 15.86 3.60
C HIS A 179 31.50 15.11 4.53
N TYR A 180 30.82 15.82 5.44
CA TYR A 180 29.88 15.22 6.40
C TYR A 180 28.58 16.00 6.45
N ALA A 181 27.50 15.32 6.81
CA ALA A 181 26.21 15.94 7.06
C ALA A 181 25.60 15.39 8.35
N VAL A 182 24.84 16.24 9.02
CA VAL A 182 24.08 15.90 10.23
C VAL A 182 22.60 15.91 9.88
N ILE A 183 21.94 14.82 10.24
CA ILE A 183 20.55 14.53 9.98
C ILE A 183 19.82 14.59 11.32
N ILE A 184 18.68 15.26 11.33
CA ILE A 184 17.73 15.16 12.45
C ILE A 184 16.87 13.92 12.20
N SER A 185 16.92 12.97 13.13
CA SER A 185 16.20 11.71 13.05
C SER A 185 14.68 11.93 13.16
N VAL A 186 13.88 10.98 12.66
CA VAL A 186 12.45 10.90 12.99
C VAL A 186 12.22 10.73 14.49
N LEU A 187 13.23 10.24 15.23
CA LEU A 187 13.26 10.19 16.69
C LEU A 187 13.57 11.56 17.29
N SER A 188 12.93 12.60 16.78
CA SER A 188 13.03 13.96 17.30
C SER A 188 11.66 14.60 17.35
N SER A 189 11.57 15.80 17.90
CA SER A 189 10.31 16.56 17.97
C SER A 189 9.80 17.10 16.62
N ARG A 190 10.41 16.68 15.49
CA ARG A 190 10.02 17.16 14.16
C ARG A 190 8.90 16.30 13.57
N PRO A 191 7.74 16.89 13.25
CA PRO A 191 6.62 16.15 12.69
C PRO A 191 6.85 15.75 11.23
N ILE A 192 6.25 14.63 10.83
CA ILE A 192 6.27 14.08 9.48
C ILE A 192 4.83 13.87 9.02
N SER A 193 4.46 14.48 7.89
CA SER A 193 3.15 14.22 7.29
C SER A 193 3.12 12.80 6.73
N SER A 194 2.15 12.03 7.19
CA SER A 194 2.00 10.60 6.86
C SER A 194 0.57 10.33 6.42
N GLN A 195 0.38 9.31 5.58
CA GLN A 195 -0.92 8.80 5.21
C GLN A 195 -1.06 7.35 5.65
N VAL A 196 -2.27 6.95 6.00
CA VAL A 196 -2.65 5.59 6.40
C VAL A 196 -3.92 5.20 5.63
N ALA A 197 -4.19 3.89 5.56
CA ALA A 197 -5.39 3.24 5.02
C ALA A 197 -6.41 4.15 4.30
N GLY A 198 -6.53 4.01 2.98
CA GLY A 198 -7.49 4.79 2.19
C GLY A 198 -7.10 6.25 1.93
N GLY A 199 -5.82 6.61 2.12
CA GLY A 199 -5.30 7.95 1.86
C GLY A 199 -5.59 8.96 2.98
N ASN A 200 -5.98 8.49 4.16
CA ASN A 200 -6.23 9.36 5.31
C ASN A 200 -4.91 9.94 5.82
N ILE A 201 -4.80 11.26 5.84
CA ILE A 201 -3.58 11.97 6.23
C ILE A 201 -3.59 12.25 7.72
N GLY A 202 -2.42 12.17 8.33
CA GLY A 202 -2.15 12.58 9.70
C GLY A 202 -0.71 13.05 9.87
N VAL A 203 -0.35 13.35 11.10
CA VAL A 203 0.98 13.84 11.46
C VAL A 203 1.64 12.87 12.42
N SER A 204 2.74 12.27 11.99
CA SER A 204 3.57 11.39 12.80
C SER A 204 4.61 12.20 13.55
N ASN A 205 4.68 12.04 14.87
CA ASN A 205 5.69 12.67 15.71
C ASN A 205 6.19 11.69 16.77
N TRP A 206 7.46 11.81 17.13
CA TRP A 206 8.04 11.01 18.19
C TRP A 206 7.86 11.69 19.56
N GLY A 207 7.29 10.97 20.51
CA GLY A 207 6.92 11.50 21.84
C GLY A 207 8.10 11.69 22.80
N GLY A 208 9.24 11.03 22.54
CA GLY A 208 10.34 10.89 23.51
C GLY A 208 10.30 9.59 24.32
N ASP A 209 9.43 8.64 23.93
CA ASP A 209 9.30 7.34 24.58
C ASP A 209 10.32 6.34 24.00
N ALA A 210 9.88 5.11 23.73
CA ALA A 210 10.70 4.11 23.07
C ALA A 210 11.04 4.52 21.61
N PRO A 211 12.28 4.28 21.15
CA PRO A 211 12.75 4.65 19.81
C PRO A 211 12.15 3.79 18.69
N ASP A 212 11.33 2.80 19.04
CA ASP A 212 10.67 1.91 18.07
C ASP A 212 9.26 2.37 17.73
N PHE A 213 8.72 3.38 18.43
CA PHE A 213 7.33 3.80 18.29
C PHE A 213 7.19 5.30 18.05
N VAL A 214 6.30 5.68 17.14
CA VAL A 214 5.86 7.06 16.92
C VAL A 214 4.35 7.15 17.04
N THR A 215 3.84 8.33 17.38
CA THR A 215 2.41 8.59 17.45
C THR A 215 1.99 9.38 16.23
N MET A 216 1.03 8.85 15.48
CA MET A 216 0.38 9.55 14.38
C MET A 216 -0.94 10.12 14.86
N SER A 217 -1.07 11.45 14.82
CA SER A 217 -2.26 12.17 15.24
C SER A 217 -2.96 12.83 14.05
N GLN A 218 -4.11 13.46 14.30
CA GLN A 218 -4.91 14.19 13.31
C GLN A 218 -5.54 13.30 12.21
N VAL A 219 -5.67 12.00 12.46
CA VAL A 219 -6.35 11.09 11.52
C VAL A 219 -7.86 11.20 11.73
N ASP A 220 -8.64 11.30 10.64
CA ASP A 220 -10.11 11.36 10.72
C ASP A 220 -10.68 10.11 11.41
N VAL A 221 -11.67 10.29 12.29
CA VAL A 221 -12.37 9.19 12.98
C VAL A 221 -13.11 8.23 12.03
N ARG A 222 -13.45 8.69 10.82
CA ARG A 222 -14.09 7.87 9.78
C ARG A 222 -13.08 7.01 9.02
N ALA A 223 -11.79 7.21 9.21
CA ALA A 223 -10.76 6.41 8.60
C ALA A 223 -10.88 4.95 9.08
N ALA A 224 -11.03 4.02 8.13
CA ALA A 224 -11.13 2.58 8.42
C ALA A 224 -9.75 1.96 8.74
N VAL A 225 -9.05 2.52 9.73
CA VAL A 225 -7.71 2.09 10.13
C VAL A 225 -7.78 0.87 11.04
N ARG A 226 -6.93 -0.12 10.78
CA ARG A 226 -6.81 -1.35 11.56
C ARG A 226 -5.37 -1.58 11.99
N LYS A 227 -5.20 -2.36 13.06
CA LYS A 227 -3.89 -2.87 13.46
C LYS A 227 -3.29 -3.69 12.32
N GLY A 228 -2.03 -3.43 12.00
CA GLY A 228 -1.33 -4.03 10.87
C GLY A 228 -1.28 -3.17 9.61
N ASP A 229 -2.08 -2.10 9.53
CA ASP A 229 -2.00 -1.16 8.40
C ASP A 229 -0.64 -0.44 8.40
N THR A 230 -0.09 -0.18 7.22
CA THR A 230 1.18 0.54 7.06
C THR A 230 0.91 2.01 6.79
N ALA A 231 1.63 2.88 7.50
CA ALA A 231 1.65 4.31 7.26
C ALA A 231 2.83 4.66 6.34
N TYR A 232 2.57 5.56 5.39
CA TYR A 232 3.54 6.01 4.39
C TYR A 232 3.68 7.54 4.42
N THR A 233 4.79 8.07 3.94
CA THR A 233 4.96 9.52 3.76
C THR A 233 4.05 10.07 2.69
N THR A 234 3.63 11.32 2.88
CA THR A 234 2.94 12.11 1.85
C THR A 234 3.93 12.96 1.05
N GLY A 235 3.58 13.32 -0.18
CA GLY A 235 4.36 14.26 -1.01
C GLY A 235 4.26 15.74 -0.58
N TYR A 236 3.56 16.04 0.52
CA TYR A 236 3.43 17.39 1.08
C TYR A 236 4.61 17.78 1.97
N SER A 237 5.47 16.83 2.35
CA SER A 237 6.64 17.08 3.18
C SER A 237 7.94 17.12 2.38
N TYR A 238 9.08 17.11 3.07
CA TYR A 238 10.42 17.02 2.47
C TYR A 238 10.72 15.63 1.92
N PHE A 239 9.94 14.63 2.35
CA PHE A 239 10.09 13.24 1.96
C PHE A 239 9.40 12.95 0.63
N PRO A 240 9.93 12.00 -0.17
CA PRO A 240 9.18 11.42 -1.27
C PRO A 240 7.87 10.83 -0.77
N GLU A 241 6.88 10.73 -1.67
CA GLU A 241 5.66 10.00 -1.37
C GLU A 241 5.92 8.50 -1.26
N ASN A 242 5.04 7.81 -0.52
CA ASN A 242 5.01 6.35 -0.42
C ASN A 242 6.24 5.69 0.24
N ILE A 243 6.99 6.41 1.07
CA ILE A 243 8.05 5.82 1.89
C ILE A 243 7.45 5.30 3.21
N PRO A 244 7.71 4.04 3.61
CA PRO A 244 7.17 3.51 4.86
C PRO A 244 7.64 4.30 6.08
N VAL A 245 6.70 4.67 6.94
CA VAL A 245 6.99 5.28 8.25
C VAL A 245 6.94 4.21 9.33
N GLY A 246 5.86 3.42 9.34
CA GLY A 246 5.67 2.37 10.34
C GLY A 246 4.35 1.62 10.19
N ILE A 247 4.15 0.62 11.05
CA ILE A 247 2.97 -0.24 11.08
C ILE A 247 2.10 0.11 12.29
N VAL A 248 0.79 0.25 12.09
CA VAL A 248 -0.17 0.51 13.16
C VAL A 248 -0.19 -0.66 14.14
N THR A 249 0.18 -0.41 15.39
CA THR A 249 0.18 -1.41 16.48
C THR A 249 -0.99 -1.26 17.43
N ALA A 250 -1.48 -0.03 17.61
CA ALA A 250 -2.66 0.30 18.40
C ALA A 250 -3.37 1.52 17.80
N VAL A 251 -4.68 1.55 18.00
CA VAL A 251 -5.57 2.67 17.63
C VAL A 251 -6.16 3.18 18.93
N ASP A 252 -5.71 4.34 19.39
CA ASP A 252 -6.22 4.94 20.60
C ASP A 252 -7.61 5.52 20.32
N THR A 253 -8.58 5.12 21.12
CA THR A 253 -9.98 5.55 20.98
C THR A 253 -10.27 6.84 21.73
N TYR A 254 -9.25 7.49 22.31
CA TYR A 254 -9.39 8.78 22.99
C TYR A 254 -9.64 9.88 21.95
N LYS A 255 -10.93 10.14 21.71
CA LYS A 255 -11.42 11.16 20.79
C LYS A 255 -11.13 12.56 21.34
N VAL A 256 -9.96 13.10 21.04
CA VAL A 256 -9.71 14.53 21.18
C VAL A 256 -10.02 15.17 19.82
N ASN A 257 -10.96 16.12 19.81
CA ASN A 257 -11.30 16.92 18.63
C ASN A 257 -11.69 16.10 17.38
N ASN A 258 -12.40 14.98 17.54
CA ASN A 258 -12.85 14.12 16.45
C ASN A 258 -11.72 13.52 15.58
N THR A 259 -10.52 13.38 16.16
CA THR A 259 -9.36 12.74 15.54
C THR A 259 -8.93 11.49 16.29
N LEU A 260 -8.32 10.55 15.57
CA LEU A 260 -7.71 9.34 16.11
C LEU A 260 -6.21 9.54 16.30
N ASN A 261 -5.70 8.96 17.38
CA ASN A 261 -4.26 8.80 17.58
C ASN A 261 -3.90 7.34 17.34
N LEU A 262 -2.87 7.11 16.52
CA LEU A 262 -2.39 5.79 16.16
C LEU A 262 -0.99 5.62 16.71
N LYS A 263 -0.72 4.48 17.33
CA LYS A 263 0.64 4.10 17.71
C LYS A 263 1.27 3.28 16.60
N LEU A 264 2.27 3.85 15.94
CA LEU A 264 3.00 3.19 14.85
C LEU A 264 4.31 2.62 15.38
N LYS A 265 4.60 1.37 15.03
CA LYS A 265 5.95 0.81 15.16
C LYS A 265 6.75 1.20 13.92
N LEU A 266 7.87 1.90 14.11
CA LEU A 266 8.72 2.36 13.02
C LEU A 266 9.22 1.19 12.18
N SER A 267 9.25 1.37 10.85
CA SER A 267 9.75 0.34 9.92
C SER A 267 11.27 0.14 10.01
N ASN A 268 11.99 1.18 10.45
CA ASN A 268 13.44 1.15 10.61
C ASN A 268 13.86 0.75 12.02
N ASN A 269 14.91 -0.07 12.10
CA ASN A 269 15.63 -0.30 13.36
C ASN A 269 16.71 0.76 13.53
N PHE A 270 16.38 1.82 14.28
CA PHE A 270 17.30 2.91 14.54
C PHE A 270 18.53 2.50 15.36
N ARG A 271 18.50 1.39 16.11
CA ARG A 271 19.67 0.93 16.89
C ARG A 271 20.76 0.32 16.02
N ASN A 272 20.43 -0.16 14.80
CA ASN A 272 21.38 -0.79 13.88
C ASN A 272 21.30 -0.15 12.48
N LEU A 273 21.39 1.18 12.42
CA LEU A 273 21.37 1.92 11.17
C LEU A 273 22.81 2.14 10.66
N GLN A 274 23.17 1.47 9.56
CA GLN A 274 24.54 1.50 9.01
C GLN A 274 24.66 2.31 7.71
N TYR A 275 23.66 2.21 6.85
CA TYR A 275 23.63 2.87 5.54
C TYR A 275 22.30 3.57 5.36
N VAL A 276 22.34 4.72 4.70
CA VAL A 276 21.18 5.54 4.40
C VAL A 276 21.30 6.12 3.00
N TYR A 277 20.17 6.55 2.46
CA TYR A 277 20.09 7.24 1.18
C TYR A 277 19.57 8.64 1.41
N VAL A 278 20.32 9.63 0.95
CA VAL A 278 19.89 11.02 0.93
C VAL A 278 19.16 11.26 -0.39
N VAL A 279 17.94 11.75 -0.30
CA VAL A 279 17.07 12.00 -1.45
C VAL A 279 17.21 13.45 -1.88
N ALA A 280 17.85 13.65 -3.02
CA ALA A 280 17.93 14.94 -3.68
C ALA A 280 16.72 15.10 -4.61
N ASN A 281 15.80 16.00 -4.27
CA ASN A 281 14.69 16.36 -5.14
C ASN A 281 15.10 17.50 -6.08
N GLN A 282 15.34 17.20 -7.35
CA GLN A 282 15.82 18.18 -8.33
C GLN A 282 14.79 19.27 -8.64
N LEU A 283 13.49 18.95 -8.52
CA LEU A 283 12.39 19.91 -8.73
C LEU A 283 11.86 20.49 -7.40
N GLY A 284 12.38 20.00 -6.27
CA GLY A 284 11.91 20.38 -4.94
C GLY A 284 12.27 21.80 -4.57
N THR A 285 13.46 22.27 -4.93
CA THR A 285 13.93 23.62 -4.61
C THR A 285 13.08 24.69 -5.30
N GLU A 286 12.76 24.51 -6.59
CA GLU A 286 11.90 25.41 -7.35
C GLU A 286 10.51 25.50 -6.73
N LYS A 287 9.90 24.33 -6.43
CA LYS A 287 8.61 24.24 -5.74
C LYS A 287 8.61 24.97 -4.40
N GLN A 288 9.62 24.73 -3.57
CA GLN A 288 9.73 25.34 -2.24
C GLN A 288 9.90 26.87 -2.30
N ILE A 289 10.69 27.37 -3.25
CA ILE A 289 10.85 28.82 -3.47
C ILE A 289 9.51 29.45 -3.84
N LEU A 290 8.76 28.81 -4.74
CA LEU A 290 7.44 29.28 -5.16
C LEU A 290 6.44 29.29 -4.00
N GLU A 291 6.33 28.20 -3.25
CA GLU A 291 5.41 28.09 -2.10
C GLU A 291 5.77 29.08 -0.98
N LYS A 292 7.08 29.25 -0.71
CA LYS A 292 7.55 30.22 0.29
C LYS A 292 7.21 31.65 -0.11
N ALA A 293 7.38 32.01 -1.38
CA ALA A 293 7.03 33.34 -1.88
C ALA A 293 5.54 33.67 -1.72
N VAL A 294 4.66 32.66 -1.84
CA VAL A 294 3.23 32.82 -1.56
C VAL A 294 2.98 33.01 -0.07
N SER A 295 3.56 32.15 0.78
CA SER A 295 3.38 32.22 2.24
C SER A 295 3.87 33.55 2.84
N ASP A 296 5.00 34.08 2.35
CA ASP A 296 5.55 35.33 2.85
C ASP A 296 4.66 36.53 2.46
N LYS A 297 4.12 36.56 1.23
CA LYS A 297 3.13 37.57 0.81
C LYS A 297 1.84 37.51 1.63
N GLU A 298 1.34 36.32 1.95
CA GLU A 298 0.16 36.16 2.81
C GLU A 298 0.41 36.68 4.22
N LYS A 299 1.59 36.41 4.80
CA LYS A 299 1.97 36.93 6.12
C LYS A 299 2.09 38.45 6.11
N GLU A 300 2.69 39.03 5.06
CA GLU A 300 2.76 40.49 4.89
C GLU A 300 1.38 41.12 4.76
N ALA A 301 0.47 40.51 3.97
CA ALA A 301 -0.91 40.96 3.85
C ALA A 301 -1.66 40.90 5.19
N GLN A 302 -1.48 39.82 5.96
CA GLN A 302 -2.07 39.67 7.30
C GLN A 302 -1.47 40.64 8.32
N GLN A 303 -0.19 40.99 8.22
CA GLN A 303 0.45 41.99 9.06
C GLN A 303 -0.03 43.40 8.73
N ASN A 304 -0.21 43.71 7.45
CA ASN A 304 -0.74 45.00 7.00
C ASN A 304 -2.23 45.17 7.34
N ALA A 305 -3.02 44.09 7.28
CA ALA A 305 -4.43 44.10 7.71
C ALA A 305 -4.60 44.21 9.25
N LYS A 306 -3.54 43.95 10.03
CA LYS A 306 -3.52 44.09 11.50
C LYS A 306 -2.90 45.41 11.97
N LYS A 307 -2.40 46.26 11.05
CA LYS A 307 -1.97 47.62 11.42
C LYS A 307 -3.23 48.49 11.59
N PRO A 308 -3.35 49.22 12.71
CA PRO A 308 -4.49 50.08 13.00
C PRO A 308 -4.57 51.28 12.05
#